data_AF-A0A9E5W0T1-F1
#
_entry.id   AF-A0A9E5W0T1-F1
#
_cell.length_a   1.000
_cell.length_b   1.000
_cell.length_c   1.000
_cell.angle_alpha   90.00
_cell.angle_beta   90.00
_cell.angle_gamma   90.00
#
_symmetry.space_group_name_H-M   'P 1'
#
loop_
_entity.id
_entity.type
_entity.pdbx_description
1 polymer ?
#
loop_
_entity_poly.entity_id
_entity_poly.type
_entity_poly.pdbx_seq_one_letter_code
_entity_poly.pdbx_strand_id
1 'polypeptide(L)'
;MESTAANTAGNGAQKIGQPAKGAMRQPGETAVSDRDRLNGILRHEKQLMQSYTAGLAEALDRDLYKLFRENRSRIEALHSRIAEALFHNGGSASNLASQTQVTEACELFRGYLNQLPYPQ
;
A
#
# COMPACT_ATOMS: atom_id res chain seq x y z
N MET A 1 14.21 3.86 -17.99
CA MET A 1 14.81 3.54 -16.68
C MET A 1 14.88 4.84 -15.91
N GLU A 2 13.83 5.19 -15.17
CA GLU A 2 13.85 6.36 -14.28
C GLU A 2 14.64 6.01 -13.02
N SER A 3 15.64 6.83 -12.72
CA SER A 3 16.52 6.70 -11.57
C SER A 3 15.78 7.14 -10.30
N THR A 4 15.40 6.19 -9.45
CA THR A 4 14.84 6.48 -8.13
C THR A 4 15.96 7.03 -7.24
N ALA A 5 15.97 8.35 -7.03
CA ALA A 5 16.99 9.02 -6.22
C ALA A 5 16.94 8.55 -4.76
N ALA A 6 17.99 7.84 -4.32
CA ALA A 6 18.20 7.47 -2.93
C ALA A 6 18.63 8.71 -2.13
N ASN A 7 17.80 9.17 -1.19
CA ASN A 7 18.17 10.23 -0.25
C ASN A 7 18.47 9.62 1.13
N THR A 8 19.71 9.79 1.58
CA THR A 8 20.20 9.34 2.89
C THR A 8 19.76 10.34 3.97
N ALA A 9 18.96 9.91 4.94
CA ALA A 9 18.68 10.71 6.13
C ALA A 9 19.81 10.52 7.18
N GLY A 10 20.07 11.55 8.01
CA GLY A 10 21.20 11.65 8.95
C GLY A 10 21.39 10.55 10.01
N ASN A 11 20.61 9.46 9.98
CA ASN A 11 20.76 8.28 10.83
C ASN A 11 21.21 7.01 10.04
N GLY A 12 21.74 7.15 8.82
CA GLY A 12 22.27 6.02 8.05
C GLY A 12 21.23 5.10 7.41
N ALA A 13 19.93 5.35 7.61
CA ALA A 13 18.85 4.65 6.92
C ALA A 13 18.61 5.26 5.53
N GLN A 14 18.80 4.44 4.49
CA GLN A 14 18.41 4.78 3.12
C GLN A 14 16.88 4.77 3.06
N LYS A 15 16.23 5.83 2.58
CA LYS A 15 14.77 5.89 2.49
C LYS A 15 14.32 5.69 1.05
N ILE A 16 13.29 4.89 0.83
CA ILE A 16 12.63 4.77 -0.47
C ILE A 16 11.46 5.76 -0.49
N GLY A 17 11.42 6.61 -1.53
CA GLY A 17 10.38 7.63 -1.72
C GLY A 17 10.97 8.99 -2.08
N GLN A 18 10.22 9.82 -2.80
CA GLN A 18 10.64 11.19 -3.06
C GLN A 18 10.55 12.02 -1.76
N PRO A 19 11.50 12.93 -1.48
CA PRO A 19 11.34 13.90 -0.41
C PRO A 19 10.07 14.69 -0.69
N ALA A 20 9.20 14.86 0.32
CA ALA A 20 7.95 15.59 0.17
C ALA A 20 8.22 16.95 -0.50
N LYS A 21 7.79 17.10 -1.77
CA LYS A 21 7.94 18.37 -2.48
C LYS A 21 6.96 19.36 -1.88
N GLY A 22 7.49 20.26 -1.06
CA GLY A 22 6.72 21.31 -0.41
C GLY A 22 6.01 20.80 0.83
N ALA A 23 6.10 21.60 1.89
CA ALA A 23 5.44 21.35 3.15
C ALA A 23 3.96 21.01 2.92
N MET A 24 3.57 19.75 3.17
CA MET A 24 2.19 19.48 3.54
C MET A 24 1.89 20.40 4.73
N ARG A 25 0.89 21.26 4.57
CA ARG A 25 0.53 22.26 5.58
C ARG A 25 0.41 21.59 6.95
N GLN A 26 1.01 22.22 7.96
CA GLN A 26 0.99 21.74 9.34
C GLN A 26 -0.47 21.56 9.83
N PRO A 27 -0.74 20.57 10.70
CA PRO A 27 -2.08 20.34 11.23
C PRO A 27 -2.50 21.55 12.08
N GLY A 28 -3.38 22.38 11.53
CA GLY A 28 -3.80 23.65 12.14
C GLY A 28 -4.80 24.45 11.29
N GLU A 29 -4.87 24.21 9.98
CA GLU A 29 -5.97 24.71 9.17
C GLU A 29 -7.14 23.73 9.27
N THR A 30 -8.33 24.24 9.57
CA THR A 30 -9.63 23.54 9.59
C THR A 30 -10.04 22.89 8.25
N ALA A 31 -9.12 22.78 7.29
CA ALA A 31 -9.30 22.18 5.98
C ALA A 31 -8.76 20.74 5.98
N VAL A 32 -9.57 19.80 5.50
CA VAL A 32 -9.16 18.40 5.30
C VAL A 32 -7.93 18.37 4.37
N SER A 33 -6.82 17.84 4.88
CA SER A 33 -5.57 17.67 4.13
C SER A 33 -5.77 16.78 2.91
N ASP A 34 -5.04 17.04 1.81
CA ASP A 34 -5.08 16.19 0.62
C ASP A 34 -4.71 14.73 0.94
N ARG A 35 -3.84 14.51 1.94
CA ARG A 35 -3.53 13.18 2.46
C ARG A 35 -4.74 12.52 3.10
N ASP A 36 -5.51 13.26 3.89
CA ASP A 36 -6.72 12.73 4.54
C ASP A 36 -7.82 12.46 3.52
N ARG A 37 -7.94 13.30 2.49
CA ARG A 37 -8.84 13.09 1.35
C ARG A 37 -8.49 11.80 0.61
N LEU A 38 -7.22 11.65 0.21
CA LEU A 38 -6.75 10.46 -0.49
C LEU A 38 -6.89 9.19 0.36
N ASN A 39 -6.58 9.26 1.66
CA ASN A 39 -6.81 8.14 2.59
C ASN A 39 -8.30 7.79 2.75
N GLY A 40 -9.18 8.79 2.75
CA GLY A 40 -10.63 8.60 2.77
C GLY A 40 -11.11 7.86 1.52
N ILE A 41 -10.65 8.27 0.34
CA ILE A 41 -10.97 7.61 -0.93
C ILE A 41 -10.42 6.17 -0.93
N LEU A 42 -9.18 5.96 -0.48
CA LEU A 42 -8.55 4.64 -0.42
C LEU A 42 -9.33 3.66 0.48
N ARG A 43 -9.85 4.14 1.62
CA ARG A 43 -10.71 3.36 2.51
C ARG A 43 -12.04 3.01 1.86
N HIS A 44 -12.63 3.96 1.14
CA HIS A 44 -13.89 3.74 0.43
C HIS A 44 -13.74 2.69 -0.68
N GLU A 45 -12.69 2.79 -1.50
CA GLU A 45 -12.38 1.79 -2.53
C GLU A 45 -12.17 0.40 -1.94
N LYS A 46 -11.48 0.29 -0.81
CA LYS A 46 -11.29 -0.99 -0.11
C LYS A 46 -12.63 -1.61 0.28
N GLN A 47 -13.55 -0.80 0.82
CA GLN A 47 -14.88 -1.26 1.16
C GLN A 47 -15.65 -1.71 -0.09
N LEU A 48 -15.57 -0.95 -1.19
CA LEU A 48 -16.19 -1.36 -2.46
C LEU A 48 -15.62 -2.67 -3.00
N MET A 49 -14.30 -2.87 -2.97
CA MET A 49 -13.67 -4.13 -3.37
C MET A 49 -14.20 -5.32 -2.56
N GLN A 50 -14.40 -5.15 -1.25
CA GLN A 50 -14.99 -6.19 -0.41
C GLN A 50 -16.45 -6.48 -0.82
N SER A 51 -17.27 -5.45 -1.03
CA SER A 51 -18.65 -5.60 -1.49
C SER A 51 -18.75 -6.30 -2.84
N TYR A 52 -17.93 -5.93 -3.82
CA TYR A 52 -17.91 -6.60 -5.12
C TYR A 52 -17.36 -8.02 -5.04
N THR A 53 -16.46 -8.33 -4.09
CA THR A 53 -15.99 -9.69 -3.86
C THR A 53 -17.11 -10.57 -3.32
N ALA A 54 -17.89 -10.09 -2.36
CA ALA A 54 -19.10 -10.78 -1.89
C ALA A 54 -20.12 -10.95 -3.02
N GLY A 55 -20.41 -9.88 -3.77
CA GLY A 55 -21.32 -9.93 -4.92
C GLY A 55 -20.88 -10.93 -5.99
N LEU A 56 -19.57 -11.06 -6.27
CA LEU A 56 -19.05 -12.07 -7.19
C LEU A 56 -19.22 -13.51 -6.69
N ALA A 57 -19.16 -13.73 -5.38
CA ALA A 57 -19.37 -15.05 -4.79
C ALA A 57 -20.86 -15.45 -4.81
N GLU A 58 -21.76 -14.47 -4.77
CA GLU A 58 -23.21 -14.67 -4.69
C GLU A 58 -23.93 -14.58 -6.06
N ALA A 59 -23.29 -14.00 -7.08
CA ALA A 59 -23.90 -13.81 -8.40
C ALA A 59 -24.14 -15.14 -9.12
N LEU A 60 -25.42 -15.47 -9.32
CA LEU A 60 -25.86 -16.64 -10.09
C LEU A 60 -26.02 -16.33 -11.59
N ASP A 61 -26.34 -15.08 -11.93
CA ASP A 61 -26.46 -14.64 -13.32
C ASP A 61 -25.09 -14.33 -13.93
N ARG A 62 -24.86 -14.80 -15.16
CA ARG A 62 -23.55 -14.67 -15.83
C ARG A 62 -23.24 -13.23 -16.25
N ASP A 63 -24.24 -12.44 -16.60
CA ASP A 63 -24.01 -11.07 -17.05
C ASP A 63 -23.82 -10.14 -15.86
N LEU A 64 -24.55 -10.37 -14.76
CA LEU A 64 -24.30 -9.73 -13.47
C LEU A 64 -22.90 -10.05 -12.93
N TYR A 65 -22.46 -11.31 -13.03
CA TYR A 65 -21.12 -11.72 -12.64
C TYR A 65 -20.04 -10.97 -13.44
N LYS A 66 -20.18 -10.88 -14.77
CA LYS A 66 -19.26 -10.10 -15.62
C LYS A 66 -19.23 -8.64 -15.20
N LEU A 67 -20.40 -8.03 -14.96
CA LEU A 67 -20.51 -6.64 -14.56
C LEU A 67 -19.83 -6.37 -13.21
N PHE A 68 -20.03 -7.23 -12.21
CA PHE A 68 -19.31 -7.14 -10.94
C PHE A 68 -17.81 -7.29 -11.11
N ARG A 69 -17.37 -8.21 -11.97
CA ARG A 69 -15.94 -8.44 -12.24
C ARG A 69 -15.29 -7.21 -12.89
N GLU A 70 -15.95 -6.62 -13.88
CA GLU A 70 -15.47 -5.42 -14.55
C GLU A 70 -15.40 -4.23 -13.61
N ASN A 71 -16.44 -4.00 -12.81
CA ASN A 71 -16.47 -2.91 -11.84
C ASN A 71 -15.40 -3.07 -10.77
N ARG A 72 -15.23 -4.30 -10.24
CA ARG A 72 -14.16 -4.61 -9.29
C ARG A 72 -12.78 -4.33 -9.88
N SER A 73 -12.53 -4.76 -11.11
CA SER A 73 -11.23 -4.52 -11.78
C SER A 73 -10.94 -3.03 -11.97
N ARG A 74 -11.95 -2.21 -12.29
CA ARG A 74 -11.80 -0.75 -12.38
C ARG A 74 -11.47 -0.13 -11.03
N ILE A 75 -12.10 -0.60 -9.95
CA ILE A 75 -11.82 -0.12 -8.60
C ILE A 75 -10.42 -0.51 -8.16
N GLU A 76 -9.99 -1.75 -8.44
CA GLU A 76 -8.61 -2.19 -8.16
C GLU A 76 -7.58 -1.30 -8.88
N ALA A 77 -7.81 -0.96 -10.15
CA ALA A 77 -6.95 -0.07 -10.91
C ALA A 77 -6.93 1.37 -10.35
N LEU A 78 -8.08 1.89 -9.91
CA LEU A 78 -8.19 3.19 -9.24
C LEU A 78 -7.41 3.19 -7.92
N HIS A 79 -7.58 2.13 -7.12
CA HIS A 79 -6.93 1.95 -5.84
C HIS A 79 -5.41 1.95 -5.94
N SER A 80 -4.85 1.23 -6.91
CA SER A 80 -3.41 1.24 -7.17
C SER A 80 -2.90 2.64 -7.51
N ARG A 81 -3.62 3.40 -8.33
CA ARG A 81 -3.23 4.78 -8.70
C ARG A 81 -3.27 5.73 -7.51
N ILE A 82 -4.27 5.60 -6.64
CA ILE A 82 -4.39 6.43 -5.44
C ILE A 82 -3.33 6.06 -4.41
N ALA A 83 -3.04 4.76 -4.24
CA ALA A 83 -1.95 4.29 -3.39
C ALA A 83 -0.58 4.80 -3.87
N GLU A 84 -0.34 4.78 -5.18
CA GLU A 84 0.86 5.32 -5.81
C GLU A 84 0.94 6.84 -5.64
N ALA A 85 -0.16 7.57 -5.86
CA ALA A 85 -0.22 9.01 -5.61
C ALA A 85 0.03 9.37 -4.13
N LEU A 86 -0.50 8.59 -3.18
CA LEU A 86 -0.20 8.74 -1.75
C LEU A 86 1.27 8.48 -1.44
N PHE A 87 1.87 7.45 -2.06
CA PHE A 87 3.28 7.12 -1.91
C PHE A 87 4.17 8.26 -2.41
N HIS A 88 3.83 8.89 -3.54
CA HIS A 88 4.58 10.00 -4.11
C HIS A 88 4.33 11.36 -3.46
N ASN A 89 3.08 11.68 -3.06
CA ASN A 89 2.72 13.01 -2.56
C ASN A 89 3.10 13.26 -1.11
N GLY A 90 3.38 12.22 -0.32
CA GLY A 90 4.30 12.38 0.78
C GLY A 90 4.00 11.56 2.03
N GLY A 91 5.11 11.22 2.68
CA GLY A 91 5.14 10.74 4.05
C GLY A 91 5.33 9.24 4.22
N SER A 92 5.43 8.46 3.15
CA SER A 92 5.92 7.08 3.22
C SER A 92 7.37 7.03 2.75
N ALA A 93 8.23 7.83 3.40
CA ALA A 93 9.65 7.56 3.34
C ALA A 93 9.88 6.29 4.18
N SER A 94 9.56 5.14 3.59
CA SER A 94 9.82 3.87 4.24
C SER A 94 11.33 3.75 4.33
N ASN A 95 11.82 3.46 5.55
CA ASN A 95 13.21 3.08 5.67
C ASN A 95 13.40 1.85 4.79
N LEU A 96 14.33 1.92 3.85
CA LEU A 96 14.86 0.73 3.20
C LEU A 96 15.40 -0.14 4.33
N ALA A 97 14.88 -1.37 4.44
CA ALA A 97 15.40 -2.31 5.40
C ALA A 97 16.89 -2.50 5.12
N SER A 98 17.73 -2.40 6.16
CA SER A 98 19.14 -2.70 5.99
C SER A 98 19.31 -4.19 5.66
N GLN A 99 20.39 -4.55 4.97
CA GLN A 99 20.65 -5.97 4.66
C GLN A 99 20.65 -6.83 5.94
N THR A 100 21.12 -6.28 7.06
CA THR A 100 21.08 -6.93 8.38
C THR A 100 19.65 -7.23 8.83
N GLN A 101 18.74 -6.25 8.74
CA GLN A 101 17.33 -6.44 9.12
C GLN A 101 16.63 -7.49 8.24
N VAL A 102 16.99 -7.55 6.95
CA VAL A 102 16.48 -8.58 6.03
C VAL A 102 16.99 -9.95 6.44
N THR A 103 18.28 -10.07 6.77
CA THR A 103 18.88 -11.33 7.25
C THR A 103 18.26 -11.79 8.56
N GLU A 104 18.11 -10.90 9.55
CA GLU A 104 17.48 -11.19 10.84
C GLU A 104 16.03 -11.67 10.68
N ALA A 105 15.24 -11.00 9.82
CA ALA A 105 13.87 -11.41 9.54
C ALA A 105 13.82 -12.79 8.85
N CYS A 106 14.74 -13.07 7.94
CA CYS A 106 14.87 -14.40 7.32
C CYS A 106 15.24 -15.48 8.33
N GLU A 107 16.15 -15.21 9.26
CA GLU A 107 16.56 -16.13 10.31
C GLU A 107 15.42 -16.41 11.29
N LEU A 108 14.68 -15.39 11.70
CA LEU A 108 13.48 -15.54 12.52
C LEU A 108 12.44 -16.42 11.82
N PHE A 109 12.20 -16.20 10.53
CA PHE A 109 11.24 -16.98 9.75
C PHE A 109 11.69 -18.44 9.59
N ARG A 110 12.98 -18.67 9.37
CA ARG A 110 13.58 -20.02 9.38
C ARG A 110 13.46 -20.69 10.74
N GLY A 111 13.56 -19.94 11.83
CA GLY A 111 13.31 -20.44 13.19
C GLY A 111 11.91 -21.02 13.38
N TYR A 112 10.89 -20.44 12.73
CA TYR A 112 9.52 -20.98 12.76
C TYR A 112 9.37 -22.32 12.03
N LEU A 113 10.25 -22.64 11.07
CA LEU A 113 10.23 -23.96 10.42
C LEU A 113 10.55 -25.09 11.41
N ASN A 114 11.34 -24.81 12.44
CA ASN A 114 11.65 -25.77 13.50
C ASN A 114 10.47 -26.01 14.45
N GLN A 115 9.40 -25.20 14.37
CA GLN A 115 8.17 -25.39 15.12
C GLN A 115 7.16 -26.28 14.36
N LEU A 116 7.48 -26.68 13.12
CA LEU A 116 6.64 -27.60 12.37
C LEU A 116 6.77 -29.03 12.94
N PRO A 117 5.65 -29.77 13.04
CA PRO A 117 5.63 -31.11 13.65
C PRO A 117 6.43 -32.16 12.86
N TYR A 118 6.81 -31.86 11.63
CA TYR A 118 7.67 -32.69 10.80
C TYR A 118 8.89 -31.86 10.38
N PRO A 119 10.11 -32.39 10.55
CA PRO A 119 11.30 -31.73 10.01
C PRO A 119 11.17 -31.63 8.48
N GLN A 120 11.40 -30.42 7.96
CA GLN A 120 11.50 -30.15 6.53
C GLN A 120 12.87 -30.60 5.99
#